data_AF-A0A3D2HRF2-F1
#
_entry.id   AF-A0A3D2HRF2-F1
#
_cell.length_a   1.000
_cell.length_b   1.000
_cell.length_c   1.000
_cell.angle_alpha   90.00
_cell.angle_beta   90.00
_cell.angle_gamma   90.00
#
_symmetry.space_group_name_H-M   'P 1'
#
loop_
_entity.id
_entity.type
_entity.pdbx_description
1 polymer ?
#
loop_
_entity_poly.entity_id
_entity_poly.type
_entity_poly.pdbx_seq_one_letter_code
_entity_poly.pdbx_strand_id
1 'polypeptide(L)'
;MNMRANPLLFGGDISSPQSINHYYDEFYKACANELDYKIKNEHYTLVDLLSANKIGVEIYKIISKERQRPQLFMKQAFKTAGDKFEVINNNSLSVLVPYGKGKKLIEMITSGIDLSQLNPLISEIQKYTIGVSKKFEKSNYIIKDEFTGISILKDGFYSDEFGLTEEVKLELLDF
;
A
#
# COMPACT_ATOMS: atom_id res chain seq x y z
N MET A 1 -9.85 -32.61 -0.89
CA MET A 1 -10.26 -33.23 -2.18
C MET A 1 -9.70 -34.65 -2.24
N ASN A 2 -10.54 -35.68 -2.06
CA ASN A 2 -10.07 -37.07 -2.08
C ASN A 2 -10.59 -37.78 -3.34
N MET A 3 -9.98 -37.45 -4.47
CA MET A 3 -10.35 -37.97 -5.80
C MET A 3 -10.20 -39.50 -5.90
N ARG A 4 -9.32 -40.08 -5.07
CA ARG A 4 -9.12 -41.54 -4.94
C ARG A 4 -10.33 -42.27 -4.34
N ALA A 5 -11.17 -41.58 -3.58
CA ALA A 5 -12.33 -42.19 -2.93
C ALA A 5 -13.54 -42.34 -3.87
N ASN A 6 -13.67 -41.50 -4.92
CA ASN A 6 -14.77 -41.58 -5.90
C ASN A 6 -14.40 -41.00 -7.28
N PRO A 7 -13.63 -41.71 -8.12
CA PRO A 7 -13.14 -41.20 -9.41
C PRO A 7 -14.26 -40.83 -10.42
N LEU A 8 -15.40 -41.53 -10.37
CA LEU A 8 -16.53 -41.32 -11.29
C LEU A 8 -17.28 -40.00 -11.06
N LEU A 9 -17.30 -39.48 -9.83
CA LEU A 9 -17.91 -38.18 -9.52
C LEU A 9 -17.11 -37.00 -10.12
N PHE A 10 -15.85 -37.24 -10.48
CA PHE A 10 -14.90 -36.24 -10.94
C PHE A 10 -14.49 -36.47 -12.41
N GLY A 11 -15.32 -37.18 -13.18
CA GLY A 11 -15.05 -37.42 -14.61
C GLY A 11 -13.78 -38.23 -14.89
N GLY A 12 -13.22 -38.92 -13.89
CA GLY A 12 -12.04 -39.78 -14.01
C GLY A 12 -10.70 -39.06 -14.21
N ASP A 13 -10.71 -37.73 -14.41
CA ASP A 13 -9.51 -36.93 -14.67
C ASP A 13 -9.54 -35.60 -13.92
N ILE A 14 -8.38 -35.12 -13.47
CA ILE A 14 -8.28 -33.92 -12.64
C ILE A 14 -8.55 -32.64 -13.44
N SER A 15 -8.35 -32.69 -14.75
CA SER A 15 -8.66 -31.61 -15.69
C SER A 15 -10.04 -31.77 -16.33
N SER A 16 -10.84 -32.74 -15.88
CA SER A 16 -12.23 -32.86 -16.33
C SER A 16 -13.06 -31.65 -15.89
N PRO A 17 -14.09 -31.26 -16.65
CA PRO A 17 -15.01 -30.20 -16.25
C PRO A 17 -15.63 -30.43 -14.86
N GLN A 18 -15.92 -31.68 -14.50
CA GLN A 18 -16.49 -32.06 -13.21
C GLN A 18 -15.52 -31.82 -12.05
N SER A 19 -14.24 -32.18 -12.23
CA SER A 19 -13.18 -31.92 -11.25
C SER A 19 -12.95 -30.43 -11.03
N ILE A 20 -12.90 -29.67 -12.13
CA ILE A 20 -12.67 -28.22 -12.11
C ILE A 20 -13.83 -27.52 -11.39
N ASN A 21 -15.08 -27.83 -11.75
CA ASN A 21 -16.25 -27.23 -11.10
C ASN A 21 -16.29 -27.55 -9.60
N HIS A 22 -16.07 -28.79 -9.21
CA HIS A 22 -16.07 -29.17 -7.79
C HIS A 22 -14.95 -28.47 -7.01
N TYR A 23 -13.75 -28.37 -7.58
CA TYR A 23 -12.64 -27.65 -6.97
C TYR A 23 -13.02 -26.19 -6.71
N TYR A 24 -13.51 -25.48 -7.74
CA TYR A 24 -13.88 -24.07 -7.59
C TYR A 24 -15.08 -23.88 -6.66
N ASP A 25 -16.07 -24.77 -6.67
CA ASP A 25 -17.18 -24.73 -5.72
C ASP A 25 -16.69 -24.81 -4.26
N GLU A 26 -15.81 -25.76 -3.95
CA GLU A 26 -15.24 -25.90 -2.60
C GLU A 26 -14.30 -24.75 -2.26
N PHE A 27 -13.50 -24.28 -3.23
CA PHE A 27 -12.60 -23.14 -3.06
C PHE A 27 -13.38 -21.86 -2.74
N TYR A 28 -14.41 -21.52 -3.52
CA TYR A 28 -15.22 -20.33 -3.28
C TYR A 28 -16.04 -20.41 -1.99
N LYS A 29 -16.48 -21.61 -1.58
CA LYS A 29 -17.08 -21.81 -0.24
C LYS A 29 -16.07 -21.54 0.87
N ALA A 30 -14.84 -22.04 0.74
CA ALA A 30 -13.79 -21.84 1.73
C ALA A 30 -13.39 -20.35 1.85
N CYS A 31 -13.32 -19.64 0.73
CA CYS A 31 -12.94 -18.23 0.70
C CYS A 31 -14.12 -17.25 0.82
N ALA A 32 -15.37 -17.72 0.98
CA ALA A 32 -16.58 -16.88 0.90
C ALA A 32 -16.52 -15.62 1.79
N ASN A 33 -15.89 -15.72 2.97
CA ASN A 33 -15.76 -14.63 3.93
C ASN A 33 -14.59 -13.66 3.66
N GLU A 34 -13.83 -13.87 2.57
CA GLU A 34 -12.64 -13.10 2.19
C GLU A 34 -12.79 -12.40 0.82
N LEU A 35 -13.78 -12.81 0.01
CA LEU A 35 -13.97 -12.31 -1.36
C LEU A 35 -14.46 -10.86 -1.43
N ASP A 36 -15.05 -10.36 -0.35
CA ASP A 36 -15.62 -9.03 -0.23
C ASP A 36 -14.58 -7.93 0.05
N TYR A 37 -13.34 -8.31 0.42
CA TYR A 37 -12.26 -7.40 0.85
C TYR A 37 -12.71 -6.52 2.02
N LYS A 38 -12.50 -7.02 3.24
CA LYS A 38 -12.86 -6.31 4.48
C LYS A 38 -11.89 -5.19 4.76
N ILE A 39 -12.41 -3.98 4.94
CA ILE A 39 -11.62 -2.82 5.33
C ILE A 39 -11.51 -2.80 6.86
N LYS A 40 -10.29 -2.75 7.38
CA LYS A 40 -10.03 -2.76 8.83
C LYS A 40 -10.74 -1.59 9.51
N ASN A 41 -11.41 -1.88 10.63
CA ASN A 41 -12.15 -0.92 11.47
C ASN A 41 -13.34 -0.23 10.78
N GLU A 42 -13.85 -0.77 9.67
CA GLU A 42 -15.01 -0.22 8.97
C GLU A 42 -16.15 -1.26 8.94
N HIS A 43 -17.39 -0.78 8.80
CA HIS A 43 -18.58 -1.62 8.66
C HIS A 43 -18.95 -1.91 7.20
N TYR A 44 -18.10 -1.53 6.26
CA TYR A 44 -18.29 -1.75 4.82
C TYR A 44 -17.05 -2.43 4.22
N THR A 45 -17.30 -3.10 3.10
CA THR A 45 -16.28 -3.80 2.31
C THR A 45 -15.92 -3.00 1.06
N LEU A 46 -14.84 -3.40 0.37
CA LEU A 46 -14.50 -2.76 -0.91
C LEU A 46 -15.59 -2.99 -1.95
N VAL A 47 -16.19 -4.19 -1.95
CA VAL A 47 -17.33 -4.53 -2.82
C VAL A 47 -18.52 -3.63 -2.54
N ASP A 48 -18.81 -3.30 -1.27
CA ASP A 48 -19.88 -2.35 -0.94
C ASP A 48 -19.65 -0.97 -1.55
N LEU A 49 -18.42 -0.45 -1.46
CA LEU A 49 -18.04 0.85 -2.02
C LEU A 49 -18.12 0.87 -3.55
N LEU A 50 -17.72 -0.21 -4.21
CA LEU A 50 -17.70 -0.35 -5.67
C LEU A 50 -19.04 -0.76 -6.28
N SER A 51 -20.00 -1.19 -5.45
CA SER A 51 -21.33 -1.62 -5.89
C SER A 51 -22.38 -0.52 -5.66
N ALA A 52 -23.34 -0.74 -4.76
CA ALA A 52 -24.43 0.21 -4.54
C ALA A 52 -24.09 1.30 -3.50
N ASN A 53 -22.97 1.17 -2.77
CA ASN A 53 -22.56 2.05 -1.67
C ASN A 53 -23.73 2.40 -0.74
N LYS A 54 -24.46 1.37 -0.28
CA LYS A 54 -25.71 1.53 0.48
C LYS A 54 -25.50 2.39 1.73
N ILE A 55 -24.38 2.18 2.43
CA ILE A 55 -24.04 2.94 3.64
C ILE A 55 -23.83 4.43 3.30
N GLY A 56 -23.06 4.77 2.27
CA GLY A 56 -22.88 6.15 1.86
C GLY A 56 -24.18 6.83 1.43
N VAL A 57 -25.06 6.08 0.75
CA VAL A 57 -26.40 6.56 0.34
C VAL A 57 -27.30 6.86 1.54
N GLU A 58 -27.32 5.98 2.55
CA GLU A 58 -28.12 6.19 3.76
C GLU A 58 -27.54 7.32 4.63
N ILE A 59 -26.22 7.44 4.74
CA ILE A 59 -25.58 8.58 5.42
C ILE A 59 -25.97 9.90 4.74
N TYR A 60 -25.84 9.97 3.40
CA TYR A 60 -26.25 11.15 2.63
C TYR A 60 -27.71 11.51 2.91
N LYS A 61 -28.60 10.52 2.91
CA LYS A 61 -30.01 10.71 3.20
C LYS A 61 -30.21 11.34 4.58
N ILE A 62 -29.55 10.82 5.61
CA ILE A 62 -29.70 11.31 7.00
C ILE A 62 -29.23 12.77 7.13
N ILE A 63 -28.09 13.13 6.51
CA ILE A 63 -27.50 14.47 6.63
C ILE A 63 -28.13 15.50 5.68
N SER A 64 -28.77 15.05 4.61
CA SER A 64 -29.44 15.95 3.65
C SER A 64 -30.62 16.65 4.31
N LYS A 65 -30.77 17.96 4.05
CA LYS A 65 -31.90 18.76 4.58
C LYS A 65 -33.27 18.16 4.19
N GLU A 66 -33.34 17.57 3.01
CA GLU A 66 -34.57 17.01 2.44
C GLU A 66 -34.81 15.55 2.81
N ARG A 67 -33.86 14.91 3.50
CA ARG A 67 -33.88 13.47 3.83
C ARG A 67 -34.07 12.55 2.63
N GLN A 68 -33.54 12.95 1.48
CA GLN A 68 -33.64 12.22 0.23
C GLN A 68 -32.34 11.53 -0.15
N ARG A 69 -32.45 10.45 -0.91
CA ARG A 69 -31.30 9.77 -1.50
C ARG A 69 -30.63 10.68 -2.55
N PRO A 70 -29.32 10.54 -2.78
CA PRO A 70 -28.64 11.33 -3.79
C PRO A 70 -29.21 11.01 -5.18
N GLN A 71 -29.56 12.05 -5.93
CA GLN A 71 -30.04 11.96 -7.31
C GLN A 71 -28.86 11.83 -8.29
N LEU A 72 -27.94 10.92 -7.99
CA LEU A 72 -26.77 10.62 -8.81
C LEU A 72 -27.00 9.31 -9.57
N PHE A 73 -26.57 9.27 -10.83
CA PHE A 73 -26.59 8.06 -11.65
C PHE A 73 -25.68 6.96 -11.06
N MET A 74 -24.49 7.35 -10.60
CA MET A 74 -23.54 6.50 -9.89
C MET A 74 -23.45 6.90 -8.43
N LYS A 75 -23.36 5.91 -7.55
CA LYS A 75 -23.30 6.08 -6.08
C LYS A 75 -22.02 5.48 -5.48
N GLN A 76 -21.24 4.80 -6.31
CA GLN A 76 -19.99 4.14 -5.97
C GLN A 76 -18.99 5.14 -5.38
N ALA A 77 -18.35 4.74 -4.30
CA ALA A 77 -17.30 5.52 -3.64
C ALA A 77 -15.92 5.14 -4.20
N PHE A 78 -15.71 5.33 -5.52
CA PHE A 78 -14.47 4.92 -6.20
C PHE A 78 -13.21 5.48 -5.56
N LYS A 79 -13.24 6.76 -5.16
CA LYS A 79 -12.10 7.40 -4.48
C LYS A 79 -11.77 6.69 -3.17
N THR A 80 -12.75 6.55 -2.28
CA THR A 80 -12.57 5.86 -0.99
C THR A 80 -12.15 4.40 -1.18
N ALA A 81 -12.70 3.72 -2.18
CA ALA A 81 -12.31 2.35 -2.51
C ALA A 81 -10.84 2.28 -2.92
N GLY A 82 -10.39 3.16 -3.82
CA GLY A 82 -8.98 3.26 -4.21
C GLY A 82 -8.06 3.60 -3.03
N ASP A 83 -8.45 4.55 -2.19
CA ASP A 83 -7.67 4.98 -1.03
C ASP A 83 -7.52 3.88 0.04
N LYS A 84 -8.51 2.98 0.16
CA LYS A 84 -8.53 1.89 1.15
C LYS A 84 -8.01 0.55 0.59
N PHE A 85 -7.81 0.46 -0.71
CA PHE A 85 -7.35 -0.76 -1.37
C PHE A 85 -5.83 -0.86 -1.32
N GLU A 86 -5.32 -1.96 -0.77
CA GLU A 86 -3.90 -2.29 -0.65
C GLU A 86 -3.67 -3.71 -1.17
N VAL A 87 -3.16 -3.85 -2.41
CA VAL A 87 -2.81 -5.17 -2.98
C VAL A 87 -1.72 -5.85 -2.15
N ILE A 88 -0.79 -5.05 -1.62
CA ILE A 88 0.30 -5.45 -0.76
C ILE A 88 0.25 -4.53 0.45
N ASN A 89 0.19 -5.07 1.67
CA ASN A 89 0.25 -4.29 2.90
C ASN A 89 1.47 -3.35 2.85
N ASN A 90 1.24 -2.05 2.65
CA ASN A 90 2.33 -1.11 2.47
C ASN A 90 2.83 -0.62 3.84
N ASN A 91 3.47 -1.53 4.58
CA ASN A 91 4.13 -1.19 5.84
C ASN A 91 5.54 -0.65 5.61
N SER A 92 5.74 0.08 4.50
CA SER A 92 7.01 0.71 4.16
C SER A 92 6.95 2.23 4.37
N LEU A 93 8.09 2.79 4.74
CA LEU A 93 8.43 4.19 4.86
C LEU A 93 9.37 4.52 3.71
N SER A 94 9.03 5.55 2.95
CA SER A 94 9.91 6.08 1.89
C SER A 94 11.01 6.92 2.53
N VAL A 95 12.28 6.51 2.36
CA VAL A 95 13.45 7.18 2.93
C VAL A 95 14.40 7.63 1.82
N LEU A 96 14.68 8.93 1.76
CA LEU A 96 15.68 9.52 0.88
C LEU A 96 17.08 9.15 1.36
N VAL A 97 17.90 8.58 0.48
CA VAL A 97 19.22 8.06 0.82
C VAL A 97 20.36 8.90 0.23
N PRO A 98 21.54 8.96 0.88
CA PRO A 98 22.71 9.68 0.39
C PRO A 98 23.42 8.94 -0.75
N TYR A 99 22.69 8.55 -1.80
CA TYR A 99 23.21 7.85 -2.98
C TYR A 99 23.16 8.73 -4.23
N GLY A 100 24.25 8.79 -5.01
CA GLY A 100 24.29 9.58 -6.25
C GLY A 100 23.88 11.04 -6.02
N LYS A 101 22.86 11.53 -6.75
CA LYS A 101 22.33 12.90 -6.52
C LYS A 101 21.50 13.03 -5.24
N GLY A 102 21.15 11.93 -4.58
CA GLY A 102 20.49 11.92 -3.28
C GLY A 102 21.24 12.74 -2.22
N LYS A 103 22.58 12.72 -2.22
CA LYS A 103 23.41 13.57 -1.33
C LYS A 103 23.09 15.06 -1.49
N LYS A 104 23.06 15.55 -2.74
CA LYS A 104 22.74 16.94 -3.07
C LYS A 104 21.29 17.30 -2.74
N LEU A 105 20.35 16.36 -2.94
CA LEU A 105 18.94 16.56 -2.58
C LEU A 105 18.77 16.67 -1.07
N ILE A 106 19.46 15.85 -0.30
CA ILE A 106 19.48 15.91 1.17
C ILE A 106 20.05 17.25 1.65
N GLU A 107 21.20 17.67 1.12
CA GLU A 107 21.80 18.97 1.45
C GLU A 107 20.84 20.12 1.16
N MET A 108 20.20 20.11 -0.01
CA MET A 108 19.24 21.14 -0.39
C MET A 108 18.03 21.17 0.55
N ILE A 109 17.47 20.02 0.91
CA ILE A 109 16.33 19.92 1.85
C ILE A 109 16.76 20.43 3.24
N THR A 110 17.87 19.91 3.77
CA THR A 110 18.36 20.27 5.12
C THR A 110 18.87 21.71 5.22
N SER A 111 19.26 22.32 4.11
CA SER A 111 19.60 23.76 4.03
C SER A 111 18.40 24.70 4.02
N GLY A 112 17.16 24.17 4.01
CA GLY A 112 15.93 24.95 4.08
C GLY A 112 15.39 25.35 2.71
N ILE A 113 15.11 24.35 1.85
CA ILE A 113 14.44 24.58 0.57
C ILE A 113 13.02 25.15 0.76
N ASP A 114 12.60 26.08 -0.10
CA ASP A 114 11.22 26.55 -0.15
C ASP A 114 10.28 25.47 -0.69
N LEU A 115 9.10 25.31 -0.09
CA LEU A 115 8.07 24.36 -0.51
C LEU A 115 7.62 24.59 -1.96
N SER A 116 7.67 25.84 -2.44
CA SER A 116 7.36 26.16 -3.84
C SER A 116 8.33 25.48 -4.82
N GLN A 117 9.58 25.29 -4.41
CA GLN A 117 10.63 24.63 -5.19
C GLN A 117 10.65 23.12 -5.00
N LEU A 118 10.00 22.60 -3.95
CA LEU A 118 9.95 21.17 -3.67
C LEU A 118 9.13 20.39 -4.70
N ASN A 119 7.97 20.90 -5.12
CA ASN A 119 7.07 20.23 -6.07
C ASN A 119 7.75 19.71 -7.36
N PRO A 120 8.52 20.51 -8.11
CA PRO A 120 9.20 20.03 -9.31
C PRO A 120 10.30 18.98 -9.00
N LEU A 121 10.80 18.94 -7.77
CA LEU A 121 11.86 18.03 -7.34
C LEU A 121 11.35 16.69 -6.83
N ILE A 122 10.05 16.56 -6.51
CA ILE A 122 9.48 15.31 -5.98
C ILE A 122 9.81 14.12 -6.89
N SER A 123 9.69 14.29 -8.21
CA SER A 123 10.01 13.22 -9.17
C SER A 123 11.49 12.83 -9.16
N GLU A 124 12.40 13.77 -8.90
CA GLU A 124 13.83 13.48 -8.76
C GLU A 124 14.13 12.82 -7.41
N ILE A 125 13.55 13.31 -6.32
CA ILE A 125 13.67 12.75 -4.95
C ILE A 125 13.23 11.28 -4.91
N GLN A 126 12.14 10.94 -5.59
CA GLN A 126 11.63 9.58 -5.64
C GLN A 126 12.62 8.57 -6.24
N LYS A 127 13.55 9.01 -7.12
CA LYS A 127 14.58 8.14 -7.71
C LYS A 127 15.68 7.74 -6.73
N TYR A 128 15.85 8.51 -5.65
CA TYR A 128 16.86 8.30 -4.61
C TYR A 128 16.22 7.91 -3.28
N THR A 129 15.01 7.36 -3.34
CA THR A 129 14.27 6.92 -2.16
C THR A 129 14.22 5.40 -2.14
N ILE A 130 14.40 4.80 -0.96
CA ILE A 130 14.18 3.37 -0.75
C ILE A 130 12.95 3.13 0.14
N GLY A 131 12.29 1.98 -0.02
CA GLY A 131 11.24 1.53 0.88
C GLY A 131 11.84 0.80 2.08
N VAL A 132 11.66 1.35 3.29
CA VAL A 132 12.15 0.78 4.55
C VAL A 132 10.97 0.33 5.39
N SER A 133 11.06 -0.80 6.10
CA SER A 133 9.96 -1.20 7.00
C SER A 133 9.66 -0.12 8.05
N LYS A 134 8.38 0.23 8.27
CA LYS A 134 7.95 1.25 9.25
C LYS A 134 8.47 1.02 10.68
N LYS A 135 8.86 -0.21 11.02
CA LYS A 135 9.55 -0.53 12.30
C LYS A 135 10.79 0.35 12.56
N PHE A 136 11.43 0.85 11.50
CA PHE A 136 12.64 1.67 11.58
C PHE A 136 12.36 3.19 11.61
N GLU A 137 11.10 3.62 11.55
CA GLU A 137 10.74 5.05 11.55
C GLU A 137 11.28 5.81 12.78
N LYS A 138 11.35 5.13 13.93
CA LYS A 138 11.88 5.69 15.18
C LYS A 138 13.34 5.35 15.44
N SER A 139 14.06 4.87 14.43
CA SER A 139 15.49 4.57 14.55
C SER A 139 16.32 5.85 14.64
N ASN A 140 17.52 5.75 15.20
CA ASN A 140 18.43 6.89 15.30
C ASN A 140 19.07 7.29 13.96
N TYR A 141 18.92 6.49 12.91
CA TYR A 141 19.54 6.73 11.61
C TYR A 141 18.57 7.28 10.56
N ILE A 142 17.28 7.39 10.85
CA ILE A 142 16.31 8.10 9.99
C ILE A 142 15.94 9.42 10.67
N ILE A 143 16.11 10.53 9.97
CA ILE A 143 15.67 11.86 10.40
C ILE A 143 14.46 12.23 9.55
N LYS A 144 13.44 12.83 10.15
CA LYS A 144 12.37 13.47 9.39
C LYS A 144 12.64 14.96 9.36
N ASP A 145 12.77 15.52 8.16
CA ASP A 145 12.86 16.97 8.00
C ASP A 145 11.53 17.61 8.41
N GLU A 146 11.56 18.56 9.33
CA GLU A 146 10.34 19.13 9.93
C GLU A 146 9.57 20.02 8.94
N PHE A 147 10.28 20.65 8.00
CA PHE A 147 9.69 21.60 7.06
C PHE A 147 9.05 20.90 5.86
N THR A 148 9.75 19.94 5.26
CA THR A 148 9.28 19.20 4.07
C THR A 148 8.55 17.90 4.43
N GLY A 149 8.75 17.38 5.64
CA GLY A 149 8.20 16.09 6.07
C GLY A 149 8.90 14.86 5.48
N ILE A 150 9.99 15.06 4.71
CA ILE A 150 10.72 13.98 4.05
C ILE A 150 11.57 13.21 5.07
N SER A 151 11.49 11.87 5.03
CA SER A 151 12.39 11.01 5.80
C SER A 151 13.71 10.84 5.07
N ILE A 152 14.81 11.07 5.78
CA ILE A 152 16.18 11.10 5.29
C ILE A 152 17.01 10.10 6.08
N LEU A 153 17.78 9.27 5.38
CA LEU A 153 18.77 8.39 5.99
C LEU A 153 20.03 9.19 6.33
N LYS A 154 20.50 9.09 7.58
CA LYS A 154 21.75 9.70 8.03
C LYS A 154 22.93 9.15 7.24
N ASP A 155 23.93 10.01 7.05
CA ASP A 155 25.18 9.61 6.44
C ASP A 155 25.88 8.52 7.28
N GLY A 156 26.57 7.59 6.60
CA GLY A 156 27.21 6.41 7.21
C GLY A 156 26.30 5.20 7.45
N PHE A 157 24.98 5.31 7.22
CA PHE A 157 24.02 4.18 7.30
C PHE A 157 23.56 3.69 5.92
N TYR A 158 24.22 4.15 4.85
CA TYR A 158 23.98 3.69 3.49
C TYR A 158 25.28 3.11 2.92
N SER A 159 25.19 1.91 2.37
CA SER A 159 26.25 1.22 1.66
C SER A 159 25.86 1.05 0.19
N ASP A 160 26.76 1.35 -0.74
CA ASP A 160 26.50 1.14 -2.18
C ASP A 160 26.32 -0.34 -2.55
N GLU A 161 26.86 -1.26 -1.74
CA GLU A 161 26.73 -2.71 -1.93
C GLU A 161 25.49 -3.30 -1.26
N PHE A 162 25.18 -2.84 -0.04
CA PHE A 162 24.15 -3.48 0.82
C PHE A 162 22.91 -2.61 1.06
N GLY A 163 22.92 -1.34 0.68
CA GLY A 163 21.85 -0.38 0.96
C GLY A 163 21.83 0.07 2.41
N LEU A 164 20.67 0.01 3.07
CA LEU A 164 20.52 0.41 4.47
C LEU A 164 21.32 -0.52 5.40
N THR A 165 22.23 0.05 6.20
CA THR A 165 22.96 -0.67 7.25
C THR A 165 22.58 -0.15 8.62
N GLU A 166 22.56 -1.03 9.63
CA GLU A 166 22.32 -0.63 11.04
C GLU A 166 23.63 -0.25 11.76
N GLU A 167 24.77 -0.61 11.18
CA GLU A 167 26.11 -0.24 11.63
C GLU A 167 26.65 0.90 10.80
N VAL A 168 27.30 1.88 11.46
CA VAL A 168 27.97 2.99 10.79
C VAL A 168 29.19 2.46 10.06
N LYS A 169 29.13 2.44 8.73
CA LYS A 169 30.31 2.29 7.89
C LYS A 169 30.73 3.69 7.44
N LEU A 170 31.59 4.33 8.22
CA LEU A 170 32.41 5.41 7.68
C LEU A 170 33.37 4.73 6.71
N GLU A 171 33.31 5.08 5.42
CA GLU A 171 34.43 4.81 4.51
C GLU A 171 35.66 5.43 5.17
N LEU A 172 36.56 4.57 5.67
CA LEU A 172 37.86 5.00 6.14
C LEU A 172 38.50 5.71 4.94
N LEU A 173 38.69 7.02 5.05
CA LEU A 173 39.63 7.73 4.20
C LEU A 173 40.98 7.09 4.45
N ASP A 174 41.37 6.17 3.57
CA ASP A 174 42.73 5.67 3.51
C ASP A 174 43.63 6.88 3.21
N PHE A 175 44.42 7.27 4.22
CA PHE A 175 45.49 8.26 4.12
C PHE A 175 46.74 7.66 3.47
#